data_AF-A0AA35SL51-F1
#
_entry.id   AF-A0AA35SL51-F1
#
_cell.length_a   1.000
_cell.length_b   1.000
_cell.length_c   1.000
_cell.angle_alpha   90.00
_cell.angle_beta   90.00
_cell.angle_gamma   90.00
#
_symmetry.space_group_name_H-M   'P 1'
#
loop_
_entity.id
_entity.type
_entity.pdbx_description
1 polymer ?
#
loop_
_entity_poly.entity_id
_entity_poly.type
_entity_poly.pdbx_seq_one_letter_code
_entity_poly.pdbx_strand_id
1 'polypeptide(L)'
;MYFSLMMPSVLLILLVLPINIASARAFNNDFETGDLTDWEKDDVAFDFQPTWGDNPTARGRGQPSEHQGDWWLGLYEKYQGPKVGKKLGQNPGATQGDGPQGTLTSIEFTIIGKTMNFLVGGGNHPWKDDPAPCSVNLEIKGKVVLTSTGKATETMARVEWDISEFNGKTAQIVVVDNNSGGWGHPNFDDIHQADSKGKNIPWEQVLSVDARGKLAVTWAQMKKYY
;
A
#
# COMPACT_ATOMS: atom_id res chain seq x y z
N MET A 1 -35.98 19.06 71.40
CA MET A 1 -36.05 19.28 69.93
C MET A 1 -34.73 18.82 69.34
N TYR A 2 -34.66 17.61 68.80
CA TYR A 2 -33.47 17.09 68.11
C TYR A 2 -33.64 17.36 66.60
N PHE A 3 -32.73 18.14 66.03
CA PHE A 3 -32.63 18.34 64.58
C PHE A 3 -31.84 17.17 63.98
N SER A 4 -32.48 16.38 63.12
CA SER A 4 -31.82 15.33 62.34
C SER A 4 -31.32 15.95 61.03
N LEU A 5 -30.01 15.95 60.82
CA LEU A 5 -29.37 16.36 59.57
C LEU A 5 -29.37 15.16 58.61
N MET A 6 -30.11 15.24 57.51
CA MET A 6 -29.95 14.30 56.39
C MET A 6 -28.82 14.81 55.48
N MET A 7 -27.70 14.09 55.43
CA MET A 7 -26.72 14.24 54.35
C MET A 7 -27.24 13.53 53.10
N PRO A 8 -27.23 14.17 51.90
CA PRO A 8 -27.49 13.47 50.67
C PRO A 8 -26.24 12.71 50.24
N SER A 9 -26.32 11.38 50.20
CA SER A 9 -25.31 10.52 49.60
C SER A 9 -25.21 10.79 48.09
N VAL A 10 -24.10 11.35 47.64
CA VAL A 10 -23.79 11.46 46.21
C VAL A 10 -23.23 10.11 45.75
N LEU A 11 -24.05 9.36 45.00
CA LEU A 11 -23.63 8.13 44.34
C LEU A 11 -22.72 8.49 43.16
N LEU A 12 -21.41 8.27 43.31
CA LEU A 12 -20.44 8.42 42.22
C LEU A 12 -20.56 7.20 41.28
N ILE A 13 -21.31 7.35 40.19
CA ILE A 13 -21.37 6.34 39.12
C ILE A 13 -20.08 6.48 38.31
N LEU A 14 -19.13 5.58 38.56
CA LEU A 14 -17.98 5.36 37.67
C LEU A 14 -18.50 4.73 36.38
N LEU A 15 -18.76 5.58 35.39
CA LEU A 15 -19.15 5.18 34.06
C LEU A 15 -17.89 4.64 33.36
N VAL A 16 -17.64 3.33 33.49
CA VAL A 16 -16.62 2.64 32.71
C VAL A 16 -17.16 2.53 31.29
N LEU A 17 -16.87 3.54 30.47
CA LEU A 17 -17.10 3.44 29.04
C LEU A 17 -16.20 2.31 28.50
N PRO A 18 -16.74 1.36 27.73
CA PRO A 18 -15.88 0.43 27.00
C PRO A 18 -15.04 1.28 26.05
N ILE A 19 -13.72 1.25 26.23
CA ILE A 19 -12.79 1.72 25.23
C ILE A 19 -13.01 0.78 24.05
N ASN A 20 -13.81 1.21 23.08
CA ASN A 20 -13.77 0.63 21.75
C ASN A 20 -12.35 0.91 21.27
N ILE A 21 -11.48 -0.09 21.37
CA ILE A 21 -10.21 -0.07 20.66
C ILE A 21 -10.65 -0.10 19.20
N ALA A 22 -10.77 1.08 18.60
CA ALA A 22 -10.91 1.21 17.17
C ALA A 22 -9.80 0.33 16.59
N SER A 23 -10.17 -0.70 15.82
CA SER A 23 -9.19 -1.51 15.11
C SER A 23 -8.24 -0.54 14.43
N ALA A 24 -6.97 -0.58 14.82
CA ALA A 24 -5.97 0.25 14.18
C ALA A 24 -6.07 -0.03 12.67
N ARG A 25 -6.22 1.03 11.86
CA ARG A 25 -6.32 0.88 10.41
C ARG A 25 -4.98 0.34 9.93
N ALA A 26 -4.97 -0.89 9.42
CA ALA A 26 -3.84 -1.41 8.68
C ALA A 26 -3.87 -0.76 7.28
N PHE A 27 -2.73 -0.25 6.82
CA PHE A 27 -2.56 0.14 5.42
C PHE A 27 -2.56 -1.14 4.59
N ASN A 28 -3.32 -1.17 3.49
CA ASN A 28 -3.25 -2.24 2.49
C ASN A 28 -1.94 -2.14 1.67
N ASN A 29 -0.80 -2.37 2.32
CA ASN A 29 0.54 -2.17 1.75
C ASN A 29 1.02 -3.31 0.85
N ASP A 30 0.40 -4.48 0.95
CA ASP A 30 0.74 -5.72 0.26
C ASP A 30 -0.46 -6.27 -0.55
N PHE A 31 -1.54 -5.49 -0.68
CA PHE A 31 -2.73 -5.84 -1.46
C PHE A 31 -3.52 -7.06 -0.95
N GLU A 32 -3.20 -7.59 0.23
CA GLU A 32 -3.82 -8.81 0.78
C GLU A 32 -5.30 -8.62 1.19
N THR A 33 -5.83 -7.40 1.12
CA THR A 33 -7.29 -7.18 1.16
C THR A 33 -8.00 -7.72 -0.08
N GLY A 34 -7.26 -8.01 -1.16
CA GLY A 34 -7.79 -8.42 -2.46
C GLY A 34 -8.44 -7.29 -3.25
N ASP A 35 -8.17 -6.04 -2.87
CA ASP A 35 -8.62 -4.83 -3.55
C ASP A 35 -7.58 -3.69 -3.45
N LEU A 36 -7.92 -2.52 -3.99
CA LEU A 36 -7.08 -1.32 -3.97
C LEU A 36 -7.45 -0.37 -2.83
N THR A 37 -8.01 -0.88 -1.71
CA THR A 37 -8.23 -0.04 -0.52
C THR A 37 -6.95 0.68 -0.14
N ASP A 38 -7.03 1.96 0.23
CA ASP A 38 -5.88 2.84 0.52
C ASP A 38 -5.00 3.23 -0.69
N TRP A 39 -5.47 2.94 -1.90
CA TRP A 39 -4.85 3.39 -3.13
C TRP A 39 -5.88 4.08 -4.04
N GLU A 40 -5.43 5.07 -4.80
CA GLU A 40 -6.21 5.78 -5.79
C GLU A 40 -5.58 5.57 -7.17
N LYS A 41 -6.37 5.06 -8.12
CA LYS A 41 -5.96 4.92 -9.52
C LYS A 41 -6.55 6.05 -10.37
N ASP A 42 -5.85 6.43 -11.42
CA ASP A 42 -6.31 7.46 -12.37
C ASP A 42 -6.87 6.89 -13.69
N ASP A 43 -6.41 5.72 -14.13
CA ASP A 43 -6.72 5.16 -15.46
C ASP A 43 -6.73 3.62 -15.46
N VAL A 44 -6.81 3.02 -16.66
CA VAL A 44 -7.24 1.64 -16.91
C VAL A 44 -6.22 0.54 -16.58
N ALA A 45 -4.92 0.83 -16.43
CA ALA A 45 -3.91 -0.21 -16.12
C ALA A 45 -4.21 -0.98 -14.82
N PHE A 46 -4.91 -0.35 -13.89
CA PHE A 46 -5.25 -0.91 -12.58
C PHE A 46 -6.69 -1.47 -12.52
N ASP A 47 -7.37 -1.68 -13.65
CA ASP A 47 -8.73 -2.25 -13.69
C ASP A 47 -8.80 -3.71 -13.23
N PHE A 48 -7.75 -4.49 -13.48
CA PHE A 48 -7.69 -5.90 -13.13
C PHE A 48 -6.76 -6.20 -11.94
N GLN A 49 -6.52 -5.19 -11.10
CA GLN A 49 -5.58 -5.25 -9.97
C GLN A 49 -6.32 -5.18 -8.61
N PRO A 50 -5.73 -5.73 -7.54
CA PRO A 50 -4.57 -6.62 -7.55
C PRO A 50 -4.90 -7.96 -8.23
N THR A 51 -3.87 -8.65 -8.73
CA THR A 51 -4.00 -9.98 -9.31
C THR A 51 -3.76 -11.04 -8.24
N TRP A 52 -4.42 -12.19 -8.36
CA TRP A 52 -4.34 -13.29 -7.40
C TRP A 52 -3.45 -14.42 -7.90
N GLY A 53 -2.53 -14.87 -7.05
CA GLY A 53 -1.64 -15.99 -7.29
C GLY A 53 -0.62 -15.75 -8.42
N ASP A 54 0.17 -16.79 -8.71
CA ASP A 54 1.29 -16.72 -9.64
C ASP A 54 0.85 -16.87 -11.11
N ASN A 55 0.32 -15.77 -11.66
CA ASN A 55 -0.18 -15.70 -13.03
C ASN A 55 0.91 -15.91 -14.10
N PRO A 56 2.14 -15.36 -13.96
CA PRO A 56 3.26 -15.70 -14.84
C PRO A 56 3.50 -17.22 -14.97
N THR A 57 3.46 -17.95 -13.85
CA THR A 57 3.56 -19.42 -13.87
C THR A 57 2.34 -20.06 -14.53
N ALA A 58 1.13 -19.60 -14.19
CA ALA A 58 -0.11 -20.13 -14.77
C ALA A 58 -0.18 -19.98 -16.30
N ARG A 59 0.40 -18.92 -16.87
CA ARG A 59 0.51 -18.72 -18.34
C ARG A 59 1.78 -19.29 -18.97
N GLY A 60 2.58 -20.05 -18.23
CA GLY A 60 3.77 -20.73 -18.76
C GLY A 60 4.93 -19.80 -19.11
N ARG A 61 5.06 -18.63 -18.46
CA ARG A 61 6.10 -17.62 -18.76
C ARG A 61 7.51 -18.06 -18.36
N GLY A 62 7.62 -19.02 -17.43
CA GLY A 62 8.90 -19.50 -16.88
C GLY A 62 9.60 -18.50 -15.96
N GLN A 63 8.86 -17.50 -15.46
CA GLN A 63 9.35 -16.46 -14.56
C GLN A 63 8.32 -16.34 -13.42
N PRO A 64 8.40 -17.19 -12.38
CA PRO A 64 7.46 -17.10 -11.26
C PRO A 64 7.51 -15.70 -10.66
N SER A 65 6.36 -15.14 -10.29
CA SER A 65 6.27 -13.77 -9.77
C SER A 65 7.06 -13.55 -8.48
N GLU A 66 7.19 -14.59 -7.63
CA GLU A 66 7.82 -14.48 -6.30
C GLU A 66 7.22 -13.36 -5.44
N HIS A 67 5.90 -13.14 -5.58
CA HIS A 67 5.12 -12.25 -4.73
C HIS A 67 5.01 -12.79 -3.31
N GLN A 68 4.71 -11.90 -2.37
CA GLN A 68 4.36 -12.27 -1.01
C GLN A 68 2.86 -12.51 -0.92
N GLY A 69 2.45 -13.56 -0.22
CA GLY A 69 1.04 -13.83 0.04
C GLY A 69 0.29 -14.31 -1.21
N ASP A 70 -0.95 -13.86 -1.35
CA ASP A 70 -1.86 -14.28 -2.42
C ASP A 70 -2.10 -13.18 -3.46
N TRP A 71 -1.88 -11.90 -3.11
CA TRP A 71 -2.27 -10.74 -3.91
C TRP A 71 -1.08 -9.82 -4.13
N TRP A 72 -1.01 -9.23 -5.33
CA TRP A 72 0.08 -8.34 -5.71
C TRP A 72 -0.34 -7.50 -6.93
N LEU A 73 0.41 -6.44 -7.24
CA LEU A 73 0.27 -5.74 -8.51
C LEU A 73 1.08 -6.46 -9.58
N GLY A 74 0.39 -7.01 -10.57
CA GLY A 74 0.98 -7.58 -11.77
C GLY A 74 0.29 -7.00 -13.00
N LEU A 75 0.78 -5.86 -13.49
CA LEU A 75 0.02 -5.05 -14.45
C LEU A 75 -0.12 -5.69 -15.84
N TYR A 76 0.62 -6.75 -16.15
CA TYR A 76 0.36 -7.57 -17.35
C TYR A 76 -0.86 -8.49 -17.20
N GLU A 77 -1.18 -8.86 -15.96
CA GLU A 77 -2.06 -9.96 -15.59
C GLU A 77 -3.53 -9.51 -15.47
N LYS A 78 -4.45 -10.46 -15.62
CA LYS A 78 -5.90 -10.23 -15.63
C LYS A 78 -6.63 -11.35 -14.91
N TYR A 79 -6.23 -11.62 -13.66
CA TYR A 79 -6.91 -12.61 -12.84
C TYR A 79 -7.06 -12.18 -11.39
N GLN A 80 -8.21 -11.60 -11.08
CA GLN A 80 -8.59 -11.13 -9.73
C GLN A 80 -9.12 -12.28 -8.85
N GLY A 81 -8.58 -13.48 -9.03
CA GLY A 81 -8.79 -14.62 -8.14
C GLY A 81 -10.05 -15.46 -8.34
N PRO A 82 -10.23 -16.49 -7.50
CA PRO A 82 -11.16 -17.60 -7.75
C PRO A 82 -12.64 -17.22 -7.63
N LYS A 83 -12.96 -16.11 -6.94
CA LYS A 83 -14.33 -15.60 -6.78
C LYS A 83 -14.63 -14.47 -7.75
N VAL A 84 -13.87 -13.37 -7.67
CA VAL A 84 -14.09 -12.17 -8.49
C VAL A 84 -13.74 -12.47 -9.95
N GLY A 85 -12.55 -13.02 -10.19
CA GLY A 85 -12.13 -13.42 -11.53
C GLY A 85 -13.12 -14.37 -12.19
N LYS A 86 -13.60 -15.40 -11.48
CA LYS A 86 -14.64 -16.32 -11.99
C LYS A 86 -15.93 -15.59 -12.38
N LYS A 87 -16.40 -14.64 -11.58
CA LYS A 87 -17.60 -13.83 -11.89
C LYS A 87 -17.40 -12.99 -13.17
N LEU A 88 -16.17 -12.55 -13.42
CA LEU A 88 -15.77 -11.77 -14.60
C LEU A 88 -15.33 -12.63 -15.79
N GLY A 89 -15.39 -13.97 -15.67
CA GLY A 89 -14.93 -14.89 -16.72
C GLY A 89 -13.41 -14.93 -16.92
N GLN A 90 -12.64 -14.44 -15.94
CA GLN A 90 -11.18 -14.51 -15.93
C GLN A 90 -10.70 -15.90 -15.48
N ASN A 91 -9.52 -16.30 -15.96
CA ASN A 91 -8.87 -17.55 -15.60
C ASN A 91 -7.43 -17.27 -15.13
N PRO A 92 -6.80 -18.15 -14.33
CA PRO A 92 -5.39 -18.05 -14.01
C PRO A 92 -4.53 -17.89 -15.27
N GLY A 93 -3.62 -16.92 -15.27
CA GLY A 93 -2.74 -16.61 -16.40
C GLY A 93 -3.41 -15.85 -17.55
N ALA A 94 -4.67 -15.42 -17.41
CA ALA A 94 -5.26 -14.46 -18.34
C ALA A 94 -4.55 -13.11 -18.24
N THR A 95 -4.48 -12.38 -19.36
CA THR A 95 -3.64 -11.19 -19.49
C THR A 95 -4.44 -9.97 -19.95
N GLN A 96 -4.05 -8.79 -19.49
CA GLN A 96 -4.46 -7.51 -20.08
C GLN A 96 -3.42 -6.99 -21.08
N GLY A 97 -2.17 -7.46 -20.98
CA GLY A 97 -1.07 -7.04 -21.84
C GLY A 97 -0.44 -5.72 -21.40
N ASP A 98 0.56 -5.25 -22.15
CA ASP A 98 1.28 -4.00 -21.89
C ASP A 98 0.52 -2.76 -22.38
N GLY A 99 -0.64 -2.92 -23.04
CA GLY A 99 -1.35 -1.81 -23.67
C GLY A 99 -1.88 -0.74 -22.69
N PRO A 100 -2.58 -1.12 -21.61
CA PRO A 100 -3.14 -0.20 -20.62
C PRO A 100 -2.08 0.68 -19.95
N GLN A 101 -2.46 1.89 -19.56
CA GLN A 101 -1.59 2.82 -18.83
C GLN A 101 -2.34 3.38 -17.62
N GLY A 102 -1.60 4.02 -16.71
CA GLY A 102 -2.14 4.73 -15.56
C GLY A 102 -1.15 4.82 -14.41
N THR A 103 -1.64 5.38 -13.31
CA THR A 103 -0.95 5.56 -12.05
C THR A 103 -1.79 5.00 -10.92
N LEU A 104 -1.14 4.41 -9.92
CA LEU A 104 -1.72 4.04 -8.64
C LEU A 104 -0.97 4.72 -7.51
N THR A 105 -1.68 5.51 -6.73
CA THR A 105 -1.13 6.37 -5.67
C THR A 105 -1.62 5.89 -4.31
N SER A 106 -0.72 5.63 -3.36
CA SER A 106 -1.10 5.24 -2.00
C SER A 106 -1.71 6.41 -1.23
N ILE A 107 -2.36 6.13 -0.10
CA ILE A 107 -2.54 7.13 0.96
C ILE A 107 -1.20 7.76 1.36
N GLU A 108 -1.28 8.96 1.93
CA GLU A 108 -0.14 9.60 2.57
C GLU A 108 0.27 8.87 3.86
N PHE A 109 1.58 8.80 4.11
CA PHE A 109 2.15 8.31 5.36
C PHE A 109 3.38 9.13 5.78
N THR A 110 3.73 9.06 7.06
CA THR A 110 4.93 9.72 7.58
C THR A 110 6.13 8.78 7.49
N ILE A 111 7.27 9.28 7.00
CA ILE A 111 8.53 8.54 7.02
C ILE A 111 9.10 8.57 8.44
N ILE A 112 9.22 7.40 9.07
CA ILE A 112 9.76 7.22 10.43
C ILE A 112 10.86 6.16 10.50
N GLY A 113 11.02 5.38 9.44
CA GLY A 113 12.06 4.37 9.30
C GLY A 113 13.39 4.93 8.79
N LYS A 114 14.37 4.02 8.68
CA LYS A 114 15.66 4.26 8.04
C LYS A 114 15.68 3.75 6.61
N THR A 115 15.08 2.59 6.38
CA THR A 115 14.94 2.03 5.04
C THR A 115 13.49 1.78 4.69
N MET A 116 13.21 1.73 3.38
CA MET A 116 11.94 1.32 2.81
C MET A 116 12.20 0.14 1.88
N ASN A 117 11.46 -0.94 2.10
CA ASN A 117 11.66 -2.22 1.44
C ASN A 117 10.38 -2.63 0.72
N PHE A 118 10.51 -3.17 -0.48
CA PHE A 118 9.38 -3.66 -1.30
C PHE A 118 9.86 -4.63 -2.36
N LEU A 119 8.95 -5.39 -2.95
CA LEU A 119 9.18 -6.23 -4.12
C LEU A 119 8.88 -5.43 -5.39
N VAL A 120 9.74 -5.56 -6.40
CA VAL A 120 9.51 -4.96 -7.72
C VAL A 120 9.97 -5.89 -8.84
N GLY A 121 9.18 -5.94 -9.91
CA GLY A 121 9.45 -6.66 -11.16
C GLY A 121 8.85 -5.90 -12.34
N GLY A 122 8.62 -6.60 -13.45
CA GLY A 122 8.11 -6.02 -14.69
C GLY A 122 9.20 -5.26 -15.46
N GLY A 123 8.80 -4.19 -16.13
CA GLY A 123 9.62 -3.42 -17.06
C GLY A 123 10.78 -2.63 -16.47
N ASN A 124 11.71 -2.28 -17.36
CA ASN A 124 12.86 -1.42 -17.06
C ASN A 124 12.73 -0.13 -17.87
N HIS A 125 11.77 0.71 -17.47
CA HIS A 125 11.46 2.01 -18.08
C HIS A 125 11.63 3.12 -17.02
N PRO A 126 12.87 3.60 -16.78
CA PRO A 126 13.18 4.46 -15.64
C PRO A 126 12.52 5.82 -15.70
N TRP A 127 12.06 6.33 -14.54
CA TRP A 127 11.40 7.62 -14.39
C TRP A 127 12.12 8.82 -15.04
N LYS A 128 13.46 8.86 -14.98
CA LYS A 128 14.24 10.04 -15.40
C LYS A 128 14.63 10.03 -16.88
N ASP A 129 14.80 8.85 -17.46
CA ASP A 129 15.49 8.66 -18.75
C ASP A 129 14.59 8.03 -19.82
N ASP A 130 13.36 7.64 -19.47
CA ASP A 130 12.37 7.09 -20.40
C ASP A 130 11.23 8.10 -20.64
N PRO A 131 10.86 8.41 -21.90
CA PRO A 131 9.70 9.26 -22.20
C PRO A 131 8.36 8.64 -21.79
N ALA A 132 8.35 7.32 -21.55
CA ALA A 132 7.18 6.52 -21.18
C ALA A 132 7.57 5.63 -19.98
N PRO A 133 7.71 6.21 -18.77
CA PRO A 133 8.23 5.48 -17.62
C PRO A 133 7.22 4.43 -17.11
N CYS A 134 7.75 3.33 -16.59
CA CYS A 134 7.02 2.31 -15.86
C CYS A 134 7.86 1.98 -14.61
N SER A 135 7.43 2.48 -13.46
CA SER A 135 8.27 2.61 -12.27
C SER A 135 7.48 2.70 -10.97
N VAL A 136 8.12 2.36 -9.86
CA VAL A 136 7.65 2.60 -8.50
C VAL A 136 8.42 3.79 -7.92
N ASN A 137 7.70 4.78 -7.43
CA ASN A 137 8.26 6.05 -6.96
C ASN A 137 7.89 6.33 -5.50
N LEU A 138 8.83 6.90 -4.75
CA LEU A 138 8.54 7.62 -3.51
C LEU A 138 8.36 9.09 -3.84
N GLU A 139 7.21 9.65 -3.47
CA GLU A 139 6.92 11.06 -3.68
C GLU A 139 6.78 11.83 -2.38
N ILE A 140 7.34 13.05 -2.37
CA ILE A 140 7.20 14.02 -1.27
C ILE A 140 6.75 15.34 -1.87
N LYS A 141 5.55 15.79 -1.50
CA LYS A 141 4.92 17.01 -2.04
C LYS A 141 4.82 16.99 -3.58
N GLY A 142 4.39 15.85 -4.13
CA GLY A 142 4.23 15.65 -5.59
C GLY A 142 5.54 15.65 -6.37
N LYS A 143 6.67 15.35 -5.71
CA LYS A 143 7.98 15.24 -6.36
C LYS A 143 8.56 13.86 -6.08
N VAL A 144 8.93 13.16 -7.14
CA VAL A 144 9.69 11.90 -7.06
C VAL A 144 11.06 12.17 -6.43
N VAL A 145 11.29 11.60 -5.26
CA VAL A 145 12.58 11.67 -4.54
C VAL A 145 13.39 10.39 -4.67
N LEU A 146 12.73 9.24 -4.83
CA LEU A 146 13.33 7.93 -5.10
C LEU A 146 12.49 7.18 -6.14
N THR A 147 13.12 6.33 -6.93
CA THR A 147 12.46 5.58 -8.02
C THR A 147 13.13 4.22 -8.21
N SER A 148 12.38 3.23 -8.64
CA SER A 148 12.87 1.90 -9.01
C SER A 148 11.98 1.28 -10.08
N THR A 149 12.56 0.37 -10.84
CA THR A 149 11.89 -0.38 -11.91
C THR A 149 12.17 -1.86 -11.73
N GLY A 150 11.43 -2.67 -12.47
CA GLY A 150 11.82 -4.05 -12.73
C GLY A 150 13.07 -4.13 -13.60
N LYS A 151 13.41 -5.38 -13.97
CA LYS A 151 14.57 -5.71 -14.81
C LYS A 151 14.16 -6.43 -16.10
N ALA A 152 12.97 -6.10 -16.62
CA ALA A 152 12.33 -6.83 -17.72
C ALA A 152 12.17 -8.32 -17.38
N THR A 153 11.56 -8.58 -16.23
CA THR A 153 11.29 -9.92 -15.70
C THR A 153 10.03 -9.91 -14.84
N GLU A 154 9.18 -10.93 -14.95
CA GLU A 154 7.99 -11.03 -14.08
C GLU A 154 8.37 -11.25 -12.62
N THR A 155 9.44 -12.03 -12.40
CA THR A 155 9.97 -12.34 -11.08
C THR A 155 10.39 -11.07 -10.36
N MET A 156 9.74 -10.80 -9.24
CA MET A 156 10.05 -9.65 -8.42
C MET A 156 11.30 -9.88 -7.57
N ALA A 157 12.02 -8.81 -7.28
CA ALA A 157 13.14 -8.81 -6.37
C ALA A 157 12.96 -7.75 -5.30
N ARG A 158 13.50 -8.02 -4.11
CA ARG A 158 13.53 -7.04 -3.01
C ARG A 158 14.39 -5.85 -3.40
N VAL A 159 13.83 -4.66 -3.29
CA VAL A 159 14.55 -3.38 -3.33
C VAL A 159 14.51 -2.77 -1.94
N GLU A 160 15.63 -2.15 -1.56
CA GLU A 160 15.75 -1.35 -0.35
C GLU A 160 16.18 0.08 -0.74
N TRP A 161 15.42 1.06 -0.26
CA TRP A 161 15.80 2.47 -0.32
C TRP A 161 16.25 2.97 1.04
N ASP A 162 17.35 3.74 1.08
CA ASP A 162 17.65 4.60 2.23
C ASP A 162 16.70 5.81 2.20
N ILE A 163 15.87 5.93 3.23
CA ILE A 163 14.89 7.02 3.39
C ILE A 163 15.22 7.89 4.61
N SER A 164 16.40 7.70 5.21
CA SER A 164 16.76 8.33 6.48
C SER A 164 16.81 9.86 6.40
N GLU A 165 17.16 10.43 5.25
CA GLU A 165 17.15 11.87 4.99
C GLU A 165 15.73 12.47 4.92
N PHE A 166 14.72 11.63 4.71
CA PHE A 166 13.33 12.05 4.58
C PHE A 166 12.53 11.90 5.89
N ASN A 167 13.19 11.54 7.00
CA ASN A 167 12.54 11.33 8.28
C ASN A 167 11.66 12.52 8.71
N GLY A 168 10.42 12.22 9.11
CA GLY A 168 9.39 13.18 9.51
C GLY A 168 8.65 13.84 8.35
N LYS A 169 9.00 13.56 7.09
CA LYS A 169 8.26 14.06 5.92
C LYS A 169 7.07 13.14 5.62
N THR A 170 6.00 13.75 5.14
CA THR A 170 4.85 13.05 4.55
C THR A 170 5.18 12.64 3.12
N ALA A 171 4.92 11.39 2.78
CA ALA A 171 5.21 10.80 1.48
C ALA A 171 4.06 9.91 1.00
N GLN A 172 4.11 9.55 -0.29
CA GLN A 172 3.24 8.56 -0.94
C GLN A 172 4.09 7.63 -1.80
N ILE A 173 3.58 6.44 -2.06
CA ILE A 173 4.06 5.57 -3.13
C ILE A 173 3.21 5.81 -4.36
N VAL A 174 3.88 5.92 -5.50
CA VAL A 174 3.25 6.13 -6.80
C VAL A 174 3.80 5.07 -7.75
N VAL A 175 2.94 4.13 -8.15
CA VAL A 175 3.25 3.13 -9.19
C VAL A 175 2.76 3.69 -10.51
N VAL A 176 3.67 3.88 -11.46
CA VAL A 176 3.40 4.48 -12.76
C VAL A 176 3.56 3.44 -13.85
N ASP A 177 2.62 3.41 -14.78
CA ASP A 177 2.69 2.69 -16.04
C ASP A 177 2.28 3.61 -17.19
N ASN A 178 3.26 4.19 -17.88
CA ASN A 178 3.03 5.07 -19.04
C ASN A 178 3.56 4.46 -20.34
N ASN A 179 3.77 3.15 -20.40
CA ASN A 179 4.44 2.52 -21.54
C ASN A 179 3.54 1.46 -22.17
N SER A 180 3.16 1.62 -23.45
CA SER A 180 2.43 0.59 -24.19
C SER A 180 3.31 -0.37 -25.00
N GLY A 181 4.63 -0.24 -24.86
CA GLY A 181 5.63 -1.09 -25.51
C GLY A 181 5.86 -2.40 -24.75
N GLY A 182 6.73 -3.25 -25.30
CA GLY A 182 7.06 -4.51 -24.64
C GLY A 182 7.69 -4.27 -23.27
N TRP A 183 7.21 -4.97 -22.24
CA TRP A 183 7.53 -4.73 -20.83
C TRP A 183 6.98 -3.42 -20.25
N GLY A 184 5.95 -2.87 -20.87
CA GLY A 184 5.18 -1.75 -20.34
C GLY A 184 4.22 -2.19 -19.25
N HIS A 185 4.75 -2.67 -18.12
CA HIS A 185 4.01 -2.94 -16.90
C HIS A 185 4.96 -3.05 -15.69
N PRO A 186 4.65 -2.45 -14.55
CA PRO A 186 5.36 -2.69 -13.31
C PRO A 186 4.72 -3.85 -12.53
N ASN A 187 5.54 -4.65 -11.86
CA ASN A 187 5.08 -5.56 -10.82
C ASN A 187 5.52 -5.00 -9.45
N PHE A 188 4.66 -4.99 -8.45
CA PHE A 188 4.93 -4.37 -7.14
C PHE A 188 4.16 -5.02 -5.99
N ASP A 189 4.83 -5.17 -4.84
CA ASP A 189 4.27 -5.83 -3.66
C ASP A 189 5.04 -5.54 -2.35
N ASP A 190 4.44 -5.86 -1.20
CA ASP A 190 5.03 -5.96 0.15
C ASP A 190 5.88 -4.75 0.56
N ILE A 191 5.28 -3.55 0.56
CA ILE A 191 6.00 -2.36 1.03
C ILE A 191 5.98 -2.19 2.54
N HIS A 192 7.14 -1.94 3.13
CA HIS A 192 7.28 -1.62 4.55
C HIS A 192 8.46 -0.68 4.83
N GLN A 193 8.39 0.05 5.94
CA GLN A 193 9.54 0.77 6.50
C GLN A 193 10.26 -0.12 7.52
N ALA A 194 11.57 0.01 7.63
CA ALA A 194 12.37 -0.66 8.67
C ALA A 194 13.19 0.32 9.50
N ASP A 195 13.42 0.00 10.77
CA ASP A 195 14.25 0.79 11.68
C ASP A 195 15.76 0.62 11.41
N SER A 196 16.61 1.27 12.22
CA SER A 196 18.07 1.19 12.05
C SER A 196 18.67 -0.21 12.31
N LYS A 197 17.87 -1.16 12.81
CA LYS A 197 18.27 -2.56 13.01
C LYS A 197 17.71 -3.47 11.93
N GLY A 198 17.05 -2.92 10.90
CA GLY A 198 16.39 -3.67 9.84
C GLY A 198 15.08 -4.33 10.30
N LYS A 199 14.49 -3.89 11.42
CA LYS A 199 13.20 -4.43 11.87
C LYS A 199 12.05 -3.67 11.22
N ASN A 200 11.13 -4.39 10.60
CA ASN A 200 9.91 -3.83 10.02
C ASN A 200 9.11 -3.06 11.09
N ILE A 201 8.68 -1.86 10.73
CA ILE A 201 7.85 -0.98 11.54
C ILE A 201 6.39 -1.24 11.15
N PRO A 202 5.51 -1.62 12.10
CA PRO A 202 4.10 -1.87 11.79
C PRO A 202 3.42 -0.63 11.20
N TRP A 203 2.57 -0.83 10.19
CA TRP A 203 1.89 0.28 9.52
C TRP A 203 0.95 1.05 10.43
N GLU A 204 0.40 0.41 11.47
CA GLU A 204 -0.36 1.09 12.53
C GLU A 204 0.50 2.14 13.24
N GLN A 205 1.77 1.82 13.47
CA GLN A 205 2.72 2.78 14.05
C GLN A 205 3.02 3.89 13.05
N VAL A 206 3.29 3.57 11.79
CA VAL A 206 3.57 4.55 10.73
C VAL A 206 2.41 5.55 10.57
N LEU A 207 1.18 5.04 10.47
CA LEU A 207 -0.03 5.85 10.29
C LEU A 207 -0.45 6.60 11.56
N SER A 208 0.00 6.16 12.73
CA SER A 208 -0.25 6.86 13.99
C SER A 208 0.65 8.08 14.21
N VAL A 209 1.57 8.43 13.31
CA VAL A 209 2.48 9.57 13.52
C VAL A 209 2.00 10.78 12.74
N ASP A 210 1.62 11.86 13.44
CA ASP A 210 1.39 13.16 12.79
C ASP A 210 2.73 13.78 12.34
N ALA A 211 2.69 14.77 11.45
CA ALA A 211 3.89 15.47 10.93
C ALA A 211 4.77 16.13 12.02
N ARG A 212 4.40 16.04 13.31
CA ARG A 212 5.15 16.55 14.46
C ARG A 212 5.71 15.42 15.35
N GLY A 213 5.63 14.16 14.93
CA GLY A 213 6.17 13.02 15.68
C GLY A 213 5.33 12.61 16.89
N LYS A 214 4.07 13.06 16.99
CA LYS A 214 3.17 12.72 18.09
C LYS A 214 2.11 11.73 17.61
N LEU A 215 1.66 10.85 18.52
CA LEU A 215 0.54 9.93 18.27
C LEU A 215 -0.68 10.72 17.76
N ALA A 216 -0.99 10.56 16.47
CA ALA A 216 -2.09 11.12 15.73
C ALA A 216 -3.40 10.42 16.10
N VAL A 217 -3.77 10.42 17.37
CA VAL A 217 -5.16 10.21 17.73
C VAL A 217 -5.81 11.59 17.77
N THR A 218 -6.21 12.10 16.61
CA THR A 218 -7.06 13.28 16.57
C THR A 218 -8.46 12.89 16.09
N TRP A 219 -9.45 13.23 16.91
CA TRP A 219 -10.88 13.00 16.71
C TRP A 219 -11.45 13.46 15.35
N ALA A 220 -10.66 14.18 14.54
CA ALA A 220 -11.07 14.69 13.24
C ALA A 220 -11.23 13.60 12.17
N GLN A 221 -10.43 12.51 12.19
CA GLN A 221 -10.58 11.40 11.25
C GLN A 221 -11.79 10.51 11.53
N MET A 222 -12.30 10.50 12.78
CA MET A 222 -13.50 9.74 13.17
C MET A 222 -14.79 10.31 12.58
N LYS A 223 -14.86 11.61 12.26
CA LYS A 223 -16.09 12.25 11.77
C LYS A 223 -16.43 11.99 10.30
N LYS A 224 -15.55 11.34 9.52
CA LYS A 224 -15.87 10.97 8.13
C LYS A 224 -16.75 9.70 8.04
N TYR A 225 -16.95 9.00 9.17
CA TYR A 225 -17.66 7.72 9.22
C TYR A 225 -18.71 7.62 10.35
N TYR A 226 -19.18 8.76 10.88
CA TYR A 226 -20.37 8.87 11.73
C TYR A 226 -21.38 9.83 11.12
#